data_AF-A0A920GSW1-F1
#
_entry.id   AF-A0A920GSW1-F1
#
_cell.length_a   1.000
_cell.length_b   1.000
_cell.length_c   1.000
_cell.angle_alpha   90.00
_cell.angle_beta   90.00
_cell.angle_gamma   90.00
#
_symmetry.space_group_name_H-M   'P 1'
#
loop_
_entity.id
_entity.type
_entity.pdbx_description
1 polymer ?
#
loop_
_entity_poly.entity_id
_entity_poly.type
_entity_poly.pdbx_seq_one_letter_code
_entity_poly.pdbx_strand_id
1 'polypeptide(L)'
;MDALRIGREVVSHLNWRKEGKEPKLRPDEPTLDVEDLLGLVDPDLKRPFDVREVIGRIADGSRFEEFKPLFGPTIVCGFASIHGYTVGILGNNGPIFPDTASKGAHFVQLCNQIDIPIIFLQNITGFVVGKDYERAGQIKRGAQFLNSVSNSTVPHLTVILGASYGAGTYAMSGRAFDNKFTFLWPTAKIAVMGPQQIAGVMSIVRRARAARTGEKFDEKEDAQMVAFAEKAQEEGSLALRATSAISDDGIIDPRTLGQY
;
A
#
# COMPACT_ATOMS: atom_id res chain seq x y z
N MET A 1 -1.78 -26.20 -33.03
CA MET A 1 -0.38 -26.45 -32.59
C MET A 1 0.64 -25.73 -33.46
N ASP A 2 0.53 -25.75 -34.79
CA ASP A 2 1.52 -25.10 -35.68
C ASP A 2 1.60 -23.56 -35.52
N ALA A 3 0.47 -22.87 -35.28
CA ALA A 3 0.48 -21.44 -35.01
C ALA A 3 1.32 -21.03 -33.78
N LEU A 4 1.33 -21.84 -32.71
CA LEU A 4 2.16 -21.58 -31.53
C LEU A 4 3.64 -21.80 -31.83
N ARG A 5 3.97 -22.79 -32.68
CA ARG A 5 5.34 -23.04 -33.14
C ARG A 5 5.86 -21.84 -33.94
N ILE A 6 5.08 -21.35 -34.91
CA ILE A 6 5.42 -20.18 -35.72
C ILE A 6 5.59 -18.93 -34.84
N GLY A 7 4.70 -18.72 -33.87
CA GLY A 7 4.82 -17.61 -32.92
C GLY A 7 6.15 -17.62 -32.15
N ARG A 8 6.55 -18.79 -31.63
CA ARG A 8 7.86 -18.94 -30.94
C ARG A 8 9.04 -18.70 -31.89
N GLU A 9 8.92 -19.15 -33.14
CA GLU A 9 9.92 -18.94 -34.17
C GLU A 9 10.09 -17.45 -34.52
N VAL A 10 9.00 -16.68 -34.61
CA VAL A 10 9.12 -15.22 -34.78
C VAL A 10 9.85 -14.58 -33.60
N VAL A 11 9.48 -14.94 -32.36
CA VAL A 11 10.10 -14.39 -31.14
C VAL A 11 11.60 -14.71 -31.08
N SER A 12 12.03 -15.89 -31.54
CA SER A 12 13.46 -16.26 -31.52
C SER A 12 14.34 -15.42 -32.45
N HIS A 13 13.76 -14.73 -33.43
CA HIS A 13 14.49 -13.92 -34.41
C HIS A 13 14.47 -12.40 -34.11
N LEU A 14 13.93 -11.97 -32.96
CA LEU A 14 13.82 -10.55 -32.60
C LEU A 14 15.17 -9.87 -32.29
N ASN A 15 16.26 -10.64 -32.14
CA ASN A 15 17.56 -10.14 -31.65
C ASN A 15 17.41 -9.29 -30.36
N TRP A 16 16.46 -9.68 -29.50
CA TRP A 16 16.07 -8.92 -28.32
C TRP A 16 17.14 -8.98 -27.24
N ARG A 17 17.41 -7.84 -26.60
CA ARG A 17 18.29 -7.72 -25.42
C ARG A 17 17.55 -6.94 -24.34
N LYS A 18 17.61 -7.43 -23.10
CA LYS A 18 16.97 -6.75 -21.96
C LYS A 18 17.77 -5.50 -21.61
N GLU A 19 17.10 -4.36 -21.58
CA GLU A 19 17.64 -3.11 -21.05
C GLU A 19 17.41 -3.01 -19.54
N GLY A 20 18.23 -2.24 -18.84
CA GLY A 20 18.11 -1.98 -17.40
C GLY A 20 19.20 -2.65 -16.56
N LYS A 21 19.03 -2.57 -15.23
CA LYS A 21 19.99 -3.11 -14.26
C LYS A 21 19.84 -4.62 -14.12
N GLU A 22 20.98 -5.32 -14.17
CA GLU A 22 21.09 -6.71 -13.76
C GLU A 22 21.27 -6.82 -12.23
N PRO A 23 20.86 -7.95 -11.62
CA PRO A 23 21.09 -8.17 -10.20
C PRO A 23 22.60 -8.23 -9.93
N LYS A 24 23.06 -7.44 -8.95
CA LYS A 24 24.49 -7.32 -8.61
C LYS A 24 24.88 -8.11 -7.38
N LEU A 25 23.90 -8.39 -6.51
CA LEU A 25 24.11 -9.05 -5.24
C LEU A 25 23.82 -10.55 -5.39
N ARG A 26 24.46 -11.36 -4.56
CA ARG A 26 24.15 -12.79 -4.48
C ARG A 26 22.77 -12.95 -3.83
N PRO A 27 21.80 -13.62 -4.47
CA PRO A 27 20.54 -13.95 -3.83
C PRO A 27 20.80 -15.00 -2.74
N ASP A 28 20.25 -14.76 -1.56
CA ASP A 28 20.24 -15.68 -0.44
C ASP A 28 18.78 -15.84 0.02
N GLU A 29 18.37 -17.05 0.38
CA GLU A 29 17.04 -17.25 0.95
C GLU A 29 16.87 -16.41 2.24
N PRO A 30 15.67 -15.86 2.50
CA PRO A 30 15.35 -15.24 3.78
C PRO A 30 15.64 -16.20 4.95
N THR A 31 16.10 -15.66 6.07
CA THR A 31 16.34 -16.43 7.30
C THR A 31 15.08 -16.70 8.10
N LEU A 32 14.01 -15.95 7.83
CA LEU A 32 12.69 -16.11 8.44
C LEU A 32 11.79 -16.97 7.55
N ASP A 33 10.97 -17.82 8.16
CA ASP A 33 10.05 -18.71 7.43
C ASP A 33 8.95 -17.89 6.74
N VAL A 34 8.77 -18.14 5.45
CA VAL A 34 7.78 -17.48 4.61
C VAL A 34 6.36 -17.96 4.92
N GLU A 35 6.18 -19.16 5.48
CA GLU A 35 4.87 -19.68 5.89
C GLU A 35 4.24 -18.82 7.01
N ASP A 36 5.06 -18.20 7.87
CA ASP A 36 4.60 -17.30 8.92
C ASP A 36 3.83 -16.09 8.37
N LEU A 37 4.01 -15.71 7.10
CA LEU A 37 3.27 -14.61 6.46
C LEU A 37 1.76 -14.81 6.54
N LEU A 38 1.28 -16.07 6.54
CA LEU A 38 -0.14 -16.39 6.69
C LEU A 38 -0.71 -16.00 8.06
N GLY A 39 0.15 -15.91 9.08
CA GLY A 39 -0.23 -15.59 10.46
C GLY A 39 -0.03 -14.12 10.87
N LEU A 40 0.60 -13.29 10.01
CA LEU A 40 0.94 -11.91 10.37
C LEU A 40 -0.24 -10.95 10.34
N VAL A 41 -1.15 -11.12 9.38
CA VAL A 41 -2.27 -10.18 9.17
C VAL A 41 -3.55 -10.72 9.79
N ASP A 42 -4.10 -9.94 10.71
CA ASP A 42 -5.42 -10.19 11.29
C ASP A 42 -6.51 -10.08 10.21
N PRO A 43 -7.39 -11.08 10.03
CA PRO A 43 -8.43 -11.04 8.99
C PRO A 43 -9.36 -9.82 9.07
N ASP A 44 -9.59 -9.32 10.29
CA ASP A 44 -10.40 -8.13 10.54
C ASP A 44 -9.63 -6.81 10.36
N LEU A 45 -8.31 -6.87 10.16
CA LEU A 45 -7.38 -5.74 10.07
C LEU A 45 -7.41 -4.81 11.30
N LYS A 46 -7.86 -5.31 12.46
CA LYS A 46 -7.97 -4.53 13.70
C LYS A 46 -6.68 -4.54 14.49
N ARG A 47 -5.90 -5.62 14.37
CA ARG A 47 -4.62 -5.76 15.06
C ARG A 47 -3.50 -5.23 14.17
N PRO A 48 -2.69 -4.26 14.64
CA PRO A 48 -1.51 -3.84 13.91
C PRO A 48 -0.46 -4.96 13.90
N PHE A 49 0.34 -5.01 12.84
CA PHE A 49 1.54 -5.84 12.75
C PHE A 49 2.72 -4.96 12.33
N ASP A 50 3.94 -5.43 12.60
CA ASP A 50 5.14 -4.74 12.13
C ASP A 50 5.47 -5.20 10.70
N VAL A 51 5.45 -4.28 9.74
CA VAL A 51 5.81 -4.55 8.35
C VAL A 51 7.24 -5.07 8.19
N ARG A 52 8.13 -4.85 9.16
CA ARG A 52 9.46 -5.46 9.20
C ARG A 52 9.39 -6.99 9.19
N GLU A 53 8.35 -7.58 9.77
CA GLU A 53 8.14 -9.03 9.73
C GLU A 53 7.89 -9.53 8.30
N VAL A 54 7.24 -8.73 7.46
CA VAL A 54 7.07 -9.03 6.03
C VAL A 54 8.39 -8.83 5.29
N ILE A 55 9.07 -7.71 5.53
CA ILE A 55 10.36 -7.39 4.89
C ILE A 55 11.39 -8.49 5.16
N GLY A 56 11.50 -8.95 6.40
CA GLY A 56 12.44 -10.00 6.80
C GLY A 56 12.18 -11.35 6.13
N ARG A 57 10.99 -11.58 5.57
CA ARG A 57 10.58 -12.82 4.88
C ARG A 57 10.66 -12.73 3.36
N ILE A 58 10.96 -11.55 2.81
CA ILE A 58 11.10 -11.35 1.36
C ILE A 58 12.49 -10.83 0.96
N ALA A 59 13.20 -10.17 1.89
CA ALA A 59 14.55 -9.69 1.65
C ALA A 59 15.57 -10.83 1.68
N ASP A 60 16.54 -10.79 0.76
CA ASP A 60 17.61 -11.78 0.68
C ASP A 60 18.37 -11.84 2.03
N GLY A 61 18.45 -13.03 2.61
CA GLY A 61 19.05 -13.24 3.92
C GLY A 61 18.42 -12.44 5.06
N SER A 62 17.17 -11.97 4.90
CA SER A 62 16.45 -11.10 5.84
C SER A 62 17.16 -9.79 6.17
N ARG A 63 18.03 -9.30 5.28
CA ARG A 63 18.82 -8.09 5.50
C ARG A 63 18.02 -6.85 5.11
N PHE A 64 17.92 -5.92 6.04
CA PHE A 64 17.24 -4.64 5.83
C PHE A 64 18.00 -3.50 6.51
N GLU A 65 18.43 -2.52 5.72
CA GLU A 65 19.05 -1.29 6.23
C GLU A 65 17.97 -0.23 6.40
N GLU A 66 17.48 -0.04 7.62
CA GLU A 66 16.41 0.90 7.89
C GLU A 66 16.89 2.35 7.82
N PHE A 67 16.23 3.14 6.97
CA PHE A 67 16.42 4.58 6.83
C PHE A 67 15.61 5.33 7.90
N LYS A 68 16.29 6.16 8.69
CA LYS A 68 15.68 6.98 9.76
C LYS A 68 14.72 6.19 10.67
N PRO A 69 15.19 5.14 11.37
CA PRO A 69 14.32 4.30 12.21
C PRO A 69 13.64 5.07 13.34
N LEU A 70 14.26 6.15 13.84
CA LEU A 70 13.78 6.94 14.97
C LEU A 70 12.94 8.17 14.59
N PHE A 71 12.59 8.37 13.31
CA PHE A 71 11.84 9.54 12.83
C PHE A 71 10.67 9.07 11.97
N GLY A 72 9.44 9.52 12.26
CA GLY A 72 8.23 9.05 11.56
C GLY A 72 8.09 7.52 11.56
N PRO A 73 8.04 6.83 12.72
CA PRO A 73 8.13 5.37 12.81
C PRO A 73 6.91 4.63 12.23
N THR A 74 5.83 5.35 11.87
CA THR A 74 4.66 4.75 11.22
C THR A 74 4.86 4.45 9.74
N ILE A 75 5.97 4.91 9.14
CA ILE A 75 6.47 4.41 7.87
C ILE A 75 7.88 3.86 8.05
N VAL A 76 8.04 2.59 7.68
CA VAL A 76 9.33 1.92 7.62
C VAL A 76 9.87 2.17 6.22
N CYS A 77 11.06 2.76 6.14
CA CYS A 77 11.77 3.02 4.90
C CYS A 77 13.13 2.35 5.00
N GLY A 78 13.65 1.78 3.92
CA GLY A 78 15.00 1.23 3.95
C GLY A 78 15.38 0.47 2.70
N PHE A 79 16.63 0.06 2.64
CA PHE A 79 17.18 -0.69 1.52
C PHE A 79 17.27 -2.18 1.84
N ALA A 80 17.00 -3.00 0.84
CA ALA A 80 17.17 -4.44 0.88
C ALA A 80 17.67 -4.93 -0.49
N SER A 81 17.89 -6.24 -0.61
CA SER A 81 17.91 -6.90 -1.90
C SER A 81 16.85 -7.99 -1.96
N ILE A 82 16.28 -8.22 -3.14
CA ILE A 82 15.37 -9.33 -3.42
C ILE A 82 15.85 -9.96 -4.72
N HIS A 83 16.15 -11.25 -4.70
CA HIS A 83 16.73 -11.98 -5.83
C HIS A 83 17.98 -11.28 -6.43
N GLY A 84 18.79 -10.66 -5.57
CA GLY A 84 20.01 -9.95 -5.96
C GLY A 84 19.81 -8.54 -6.54
N TYR A 85 18.56 -8.07 -6.69
CA TYR A 85 18.24 -6.69 -7.06
C TYR A 85 18.19 -5.82 -5.82
N THR A 86 18.91 -4.70 -5.81
CA THR A 86 18.76 -3.70 -4.75
C THR A 86 17.42 -2.97 -4.90
N VAL A 87 16.66 -2.90 -3.82
CA VAL A 87 15.33 -2.27 -3.78
C VAL A 87 15.23 -1.30 -2.61
N GLY A 88 14.49 -0.22 -2.80
CA GLY A 88 14.01 0.62 -1.70
C GLY A 88 12.63 0.16 -1.28
N ILE A 89 12.36 0.02 0.02
CA ILE A 89 11.08 -0.43 0.53
C ILE A 89 10.46 0.68 1.37
N LEU A 90 9.17 0.98 1.14
CA LEU A 90 8.34 1.77 2.05
C LEU A 90 7.17 0.90 2.53
N GLY A 91 7.02 0.73 3.85
CA GLY A 91 5.94 -0.04 4.45
C GLY A 91 5.24 0.70 5.59
N ASN A 92 3.95 0.45 5.79
CA ASN A 92 3.16 1.14 6.81
C ASN A 92 3.02 0.33 8.10
N ASN A 93 3.32 0.97 9.23
CA ASN A 93 3.03 0.50 10.59
C ASN A 93 1.94 1.36 11.27
N GLY A 94 1.30 2.26 10.53
CA GLY A 94 0.29 3.16 11.05
C GLY A 94 -0.09 4.27 10.06
N PRO A 95 -0.85 5.27 10.51
CA PRO A 95 -1.25 6.40 9.67
C PRO A 95 -0.07 7.30 9.33
N ILE A 96 -0.22 8.11 8.28
CA ILE A 96 0.80 9.06 7.87
C ILE A 96 0.72 10.33 8.73
N PHE A 97 1.77 10.58 9.50
CA PHE A 97 2.00 11.82 10.24
C PHE A 97 2.84 12.82 9.41
N PRO A 98 2.93 14.09 9.84
CA PRO A 98 3.73 15.10 9.13
C PRO A 98 5.21 14.70 8.95
N ASP A 99 5.82 14.12 9.99
CA ASP A 99 7.19 13.60 9.98
C ASP A 99 7.30 12.34 9.12
N THR A 100 6.36 11.40 9.22
CA THR A 100 6.22 10.23 8.35
C THR A 100 6.19 10.60 6.87
N ALA A 101 5.38 11.60 6.49
CA ALA A 101 5.32 12.10 5.11
C ALA A 101 6.66 12.70 4.66
N SER A 102 7.32 13.45 5.55
CA SER A 102 8.64 14.04 5.25
C SER A 102 9.72 12.97 5.07
N LYS A 103 9.67 11.89 5.87
CA LYS A 103 10.55 10.72 5.74
C LYS A 103 10.33 10.00 4.42
N GLY A 104 9.08 9.68 4.09
CA GLY A 104 8.72 9.01 2.85
C GLY A 104 9.16 9.80 1.61
N ALA A 105 8.89 11.12 1.59
CA ALA A 105 9.31 12.01 0.51
C ALA A 105 10.83 11.97 0.28
N HIS A 106 11.62 12.12 1.35
CA HIS A 106 13.08 12.09 1.25
C HIS A 106 13.58 10.72 0.79
N PHE A 107 13.00 9.63 1.29
CA PHE A 107 13.43 8.29 0.89
C PHE A 107 13.15 8.00 -0.59
N VAL A 108 11.97 8.40 -1.10
CA VAL A 108 11.65 8.29 -2.54
C VAL A 108 12.64 9.08 -3.39
N GLN A 109 12.99 10.30 -2.98
CA GLN A 109 13.99 11.12 -3.67
C GLN A 109 15.37 10.45 -3.67
N LEU A 110 15.77 9.84 -2.56
CA LEU A 110 17.03 9.11 -2.45
C LEU A 110 17.07 7.92 -3.40
N CYS A 111 16.01 7.10 -3.44
CA CYS A 111 15.89 5.98 -4.38
C CYS A 111 15.97 6.44 -5.84
N ASN A 112 15.31 7.56 -6.19
CA ASN A 112 15.39 8.15 -7.53
C ASN A 112 16.81 8.61 -7.87
N GLN A 113 17.51 9.26 -6.93
CA GLN A 113 18.86 9.78 -7.16
C GLN A 113 19.87 8.68 -7.51
N ILE A 114 19.70 7.48 -6.97
CA ILE A 114 20.58 6.32 -7.19
C ILE A 114 19.95 5.25 -8.10
N ASP A 115 18.80 5.59 -8.71
CA ASP A 115 18.06 4.78 -9.68
C ASP A 115 17.72 3.38 -9.14
N ILE A 116 17.20 3.32 -7.91
CA ILE A 116 16.76 2.09 -7.25
C ILE A 116 15.23 1.95 -7.35
N PRO A 117 14.71 0.79 -7.82
CA PRO A 117 13.28 0.53 -7.84
C PRO A 117 12.69 0.50 -6.43
N ILE A 118 11.41 0.86 -6.31
CA ILE A 118 10.73 1.04 -5.03
C ILE A 118 9.59 0.03 -4.89
N ILE A 119 9.55 -0.64 -3.73
CA ILE A 119 8.46 -1.51 -3.31
C ILE A 119 7.64 -0.80 -2.23
N PHE A 120 6.35 -0.66 -2.47
CA PHE A 120 5.39 -0.10 -1.51
C PHE A 120 4.55 -1.22 -0.89
N LEU A 121 4.66 -1.38 0.43
CA LEU A 121 3.92 -2.34 1.23
C LEU A 121 2.79 -1.63 1.99
N GLN A 122 1.59 -1.65 1.41
CA GLN A 122 0.46 -0.86 1.91
C GLN A 122 -0.28 -1.58 3.04
N ASN A 123 -0.32 -0.93 4.19
CA ASN A 123 -1.25 -1.20 5.29
C ASN A 123 -1.62 0.15 5.95
N ILE A 124 -2.34 0.97 5.19
CA ILE A 124 -2.53 2.40 5.45
C ILE A 124 -4.01 2.76 5.59
N THR A 125 -4.35 3.34 6.73
CA THR A 125 -5.69 3.86 7.03
C THR A 125 -5.87 5.34 6.67
N GLY A 126 -4.82 5.99 6.19
CA GLY A 126 -4.82 7.36 5.71
C GLY A 126 -3.85 8.27 6.48
N PHE A 127 -4.10 9.57 6.38
CA PHE A 127 -3.34 10.62 7.07
C PHE A 127 -3.94 10.85 8.46
N VAL A 128 -3.09 11.13 9.45
CA VAL A 128 -3.60 11.54 10.76
C VAL A 128 -4.39 12.84 10.63
N VAL A 129 -5.48 12.95 11.40
CA VAL A 129 -6.32 14.14 11.48
C VAL A 129 -6.21 14.78 12.85
N GLY A 130 -6.27 16.11 12.91
CA GLY A 130 -6.24 16.85 14.17
C GLY A 130 -5.62 18.23 14.01
N LYS A 131 -6.11 19.19 14.81
CA LYS A 131 -5.74 20.61 14.71
C LYS A 131 -4.22 20.84 14.79
N ASP A 132 -3.53 20.09 15.64
CA ASP A 132 -2.09 20.25 15.83
C ASP A 132 -1.30 19.72 14.63
N TYR A 133 -1.74 18.61 14.02
CA TYR A 133 -1.13 18.05 12.82
C TYR A 133 -1.35 18.95 11.60
N GLU A 134 -2.55 19.52 11.46
CA GLU A 134 -2.84 20.52 10.41
C GLU A 134 -1.91 21.73 10.54
N ARG A 135 -1.73 22.25 11.75
CA ARG A 135 -0.79 23.35 12.04
C ARG A 135 0.67 22.97 11.80
N ALA A 136 1.04 21.71 12.05
CA ALA A 136 2.37 21.19 11.75
C ALA A 136 2.65 21.02 10.24
N GLY A 137 1.67 21.34 9.39
CA GLY A 137 1.79 21.34 7.94
C GLY A 137 1.53 19.97 7.32
N GLN A 138 0.62 19.17 7.90
CA GLN A 138 0.24 17.84 7.40
C GLN A 138 -0.06 17.85 5.89
N ILE A 139 -0.90 18.78 5.43
CA ILE A 139 -1.26 18.91 4.01
C ILE A 139 -0.01 19.17 3.15
N LYS A 140 0.84 20.13 3.54
CA LYS A 140 2.04 20.50 2.78
C LYS A 140 3.02 19.33 2.70
N ARG A 141 3.29 18.66 3.82
CA ARG A 141 4.25 17.54 3.89
C ARG A 141 3.70 16.30 3.19
N GLY A 142 2.39 16.04 3.31
CA GLY A 142 1.71 15.02 2.53
C GLY A 142 1.81 15.29 1.03
N ALA A 143 1.58 16.53 0.59
CA ALA A 143 1.74 16.93 -0.80
C ALA A 143 3.19 16.77 -1.30
N GLN A 144 4.20 17.05 -0.47
CA GLN A 144 5.61 16.79 -0.82
C GLN A 144 5.88 15.29 -1.02
N PHE A 145 5.27 14.44 -0.20
CA PHE A 145 5.39 12.99 -0.35
C PHE A 145 4.72 12.51 -1.64
N LEU A 146 3.47 12.89 -1.87
CA LEU A 146 2.75 12.58 -3.11
C LEU A 146 3.52 13.09 -4.33
N ASN A 147 4.03 14.32 -4.28
CA ASN A 147 4.82 14.88 -5.37
C ASN A 147 6.09 14.06 -5.65
N SER A 148 6.76 13.56 -4.62
CA SER A 148 7.95 12.71 -4.78
C SER A 148 7.59 11.38 -5.43
N VAL A 149 6.45 10.78 -5.07
CA VAL A 149 5.95 9.54 -5.69
C VAL A 149 5.51 9.77 -7.13
N SER A 150 4.70 10.82 -7.40
CA SER A 150 4.19 11.11 -8.75
C SER A 150 5.27 11.46 -9.76
N ASN A 151 6.39 12.05 -9.33
CA ASN A 151 7.50 12.43 -10.20
C ASN A 151 8.66 11.44 -10.16
N SER A 152 8.47 10.30 -9.48
CA SER A 152 9.46 9.24 -9.45
C SER A 152 9.58 8.59 -10.83
N THR A 153 10.81 8.38 -11.29
CA THR A 153 11.09 7.76 -12.60
C THR A 153 11.57 6.31 -12.47
N VAL A 154 11.88 5.86 -11.25
CA VAL A 154 12.27 4.48 -10.99
C VAL A 154 11.04 3.56 -10.98
N PRO A 155 11.19 2.25 -11.27
CA PRO A 155 10.07 1.32 -11.23
C PRO A 155 9.42 1.26 -9.85
N HIS A 156 8.09 1.37 -9.81
CA HIS A 156 7.29 1.16 -8.61
C HIS A 156 6.59 -0.20 -8.67
N LEU A 157 6.68 -0.95 -7.58
CA LEU A 157 5.95 -2.18 -7.31
C LEU A 157 5.13 -1.97 -6.04
N THR A 158 3.86 -2.37 -6.06
CA THR A 158 2.97 -2.16 -4.90
C THR A 158 2.34 -3.47 -4.48
N VAL A 159 2.29 -3.69 -3.18
CA VAL A 159 1.60 -4.82 -2.58
C VAL A 159 0.71 -4.29 -1.46
N ILE A 160 -0.59 -4.54 -1.57
CA ILE A 160 -1.55 -4.17 -0.54
C ILE A 160 -1.70 -5.37 0.39
N LEU A 161 -1.10 -5.24 1.58
CA LEU A 161 -1.02 -6.30 2.60
C LEU A 161 -2.30 -6.35 3.46
N GLY A 162 -2.87 -5.17 3.72
CA GLY A 162 -4.02 -4.99 4.60
C GLY A 162 -4.90 -3.84 4.13
N ALA A 163 -5.03 -2.80 4.96
CA ALA A 163 -5.84 -1.63 4.60
C ALA A 163 -5.14 -0.78 3.53
N SER A 164 -5.91 -0.24 2.60
CA SER A 164 -5.47 0.83 1.70
C SER A 164 -6.62 1.81 1.51
N TYR A 165 -6.59 2.89 2.28
CA TYR A 165 -7.68 3.86 2.33
C TYR A 165 -7.29 5.27 1.90
N GLY A 166 -8.14 5.85 1.05
CA GLY A 166 -8.18 7.27 0.73
C GLY A 166 -6.84 7.85 0.28
N ALA A 167 -6.48 9.00 0.84
CA ALA A 167 -5.23 9.68 0.51
C ALA A 167 -3.97 8.84 0.84
N GLY A 168 -4.07 7.89 1.77
CA GLY A 168 -2.98 6.96 2.08
C GLY A 168 -2.59 6.09 0.89
N THR A 169 -3.58 5.59 0.15
CA THR A 169 -3.38 4.85 -1.10
C THR A 169 -2.60 5.67 -2.11
N TYR A 170 -2.86 6.97 -2.21
CA TYR A 170 -2.15 7.87 -3.13
C TYR A 170 -0.70 8.08 -2.70
N ALA A 171 -0.46 8.31 -1.41
CA ALA A 171 0.88 8.50 -0.87
C ALA A 171 1.78 7.27 -1.02
N MET A 172 1.20 6.07 -1.01
CA MET A 172 1.93 4.81 -1.10
C MET A 172 1.96 4.22 -2.52
N SER A 173 1.86 5.08 -3.54
CA SER A 173 1.84 4.70 -4.95
C SER A 173 0.72 3.70 -5.27
N GLY A 174 -0.54 4.12 -5.18
CA GLY A 174 -1.67 3.30 -5.63
C GLY A 174 -1.71 3.16 -7.17
N ARG A 175 -2.68 2.39 -7.68
CA ARG A 175 -2.83 2.10 -9.13
C ARG A 175 -2.74 3.32 -10.06
N ALA A 176 -3.19 4.49 -9.60
CA ALA A 176 -3.19 5.74 -10.37
C ALA A 176 -1.79 6.34 -10.62
N PHE A 177 -0.71 5.76 -10.05
CA PHE A 177 0.64 6.31 -10.07
C PHE A 177 1.59 5.55 -11.02
N ASP A 178 1.05 4.95 -12.09
CA ASP A 178 1.81 4.20 -13.12
C ASP A 178 2.77 3.13 -12.55
N ASN A 179 2.31 2.43 -11.51
CA ASN A 179 3.02 1.27 -10.98
C ASN A 179 3.20 0.22 -12.08
N LYS A 180 4.36 -0.45 -12.09
CA LYS A 180 4.59 -1.58 -13.00
C LYS A 180 3.71 -2.77 -12.64
N PHE A 181 3.56 -3.03 -11.34
CA PHE A 181 2.64 -4.03 -10.82
C PHE A 181 2.01 -3.57 -9.49
N THR A 182 0.76 -3.94 -9.27
CA THR A 182 0.02 -3.80 -8.02
C THR A 182 -0.64 -5.12 -7.67
N PHE A 183 -0.23 -5.75 -6.59
CA PHE A 183 -0.82 -7.01 -6.11
C PHE A 183 -1.51 -6.83 -4.76
N LEU A 184 -2.47 -7.71 -4.49
CA LEU A 184 -3.22 -7.72 -3.24
C LEU A 184 -2.95 -9.03 -2.49
N TRP A 185 -2.88 -8.94 -1.17
CA TRP A 185 -3.13 -10.10 -0.32
C TRP A 185 -4.63 -10.38 -0.22
N PRO A 186 -5.05 -11.64 0.04
CA PRO A 186 -6.46 -11.99 0.13
C PRO A 186 -7.22 -11.22 1.22
N THR A 187 -6.52 -10.81 2.28
CA THR A 187 -7.03 -10.03 3.41
C THR A 187 -7.12 -8.53 3.14
N ALA A 188 -6.63 -8.06 1.99
CA ALA A 188 -6.57 -6.64 1.68
C ALA A 188 -7.97 -6.02 1.59
N LYS A 189 -8.08 -4.78 2.07
CA LYS A 189 -9.29 -3.96 1.94
C LYS A 189 -8.95 -2.61 1.33
N ILE A 190 -9.63 -2.25 0.25
CA ILE A 190 -9.38 -1.04 -0.53
C ILE A 190 -10.67 -0.23 -0.60
N ALA A 191 -10.62 1.02 -0.16
CA ALA A 191 -11.78 1.91 -0.16
C ALA A 191 -11.38 3.38 -0.09
N VAL A 192 -12.34 4.27 -0.31
CA VAL A 192 -12.12 5.72 -0.11
C VAL A 192 -11.82 6.06 1.36
N MET A 193 -12.39 5.30 2.29
CA MET A 193 -12.25 5.45 3.73
C MET A 193 -12.73 4.16 4.43
N GLY A 194 -12.37 3.96 5.70
CA GLY A 194 -12.84 2.81 6.48
C GLY A 194 -14.38 2.76 6.61
N PRO A 195 -15.01 1.58 6.58
CA PRO A 195 -16.47 1.44 6.61
C PRO A 195 -17.15 2.14 7.79
N GLN A 196 -16.60 1.98 9.00
CA GLN A 196 -17.11 2.62 10.22
C GLN A 196 -17.03 4.15 10.13
N GLN A 197 -15.94 4.67 9.54
CA GLN A 197 -15.74 6.11 9.40
C GLN A 197 -16.75 6.69 8.40
N ILE A 198 -17.03 6.00 7.29
CA ILE A 198 -18.01 6.45 6.28
C ILE A 198 -19.40 6.51 6.91
N ALA A 199 -19.81 5.44 7.57
CA ALA A 199 -21.12 5.35 8.22
C ALA A 199 -21.26 6.38 9.36
N GLY A 200 -20.22 6.58 10.16
CA GLY A 200 -20.18 7.57 11.23
C GLY A 200 -20.31 9.01 10.73
N VAL A 201 -19.56 9.39 9.69
CA VAL A 201 -19.67 10.74 9.09
C VAL A 201 -21.06 10.98 8.51
N MET A 202 -21.66 9.97 7.86
CA MET A 202 -23.02 10.04 7.36
C MET A 202 -24.02 10.38 8.48
N SER A 203 -23.95 9.69 9.62
CA SER A 203 -24.81 9.98 10.80
C SER A 203 -24.62 11.40 11.32
N ILE A 204 -23.36 11.85 11.48
CA ILE A 204 -23.03 13.20 11.96
C ILE A 204 -23.66 14.27 11.05
N VAL A 205 -23.52 14.12 9.72
CA VAL A 205 -24.07 15.07 8.75
C VAL A 205 -25.59 15.10 8.78
N ARG A 206 -26.24 13.93 8.88
CA ARG A 206 -27.71 13.85 8.98
C ARG A 206 -28.24 14.50 10.24
N ARG A 207 -27.60 14.24 11.39
CA ARG A 207 -27.94 14.85 12.68
C ARG A 207 -27.79 16.37 12.63
N ALA A 208 -26.69 16.86 12.07
CA ALA A 208 -26.44 18.30 11.91
C ALA A 208 -27.46 18.96 10.97
N ARG A 209 -27.84 18.28 9.88
CA ARG A 209 -28.90 18.76 8.97
C ARG A 209 -30.24 18.89 9.70
N ALA A 210 -30.69 17.83 10.37
CA ALA A 210 -31.96 17.83 11.10
C ALA A 210 -32.01 18.93 12.16
N ALA A 211 -30.92 19.11 12.92
CA ALA A 211 -30.80 20.20 13.90
C ALA A 211 -30.91 21.59 13.25
N ARG A 212 -30.33 21.79 12.06
CA ARG A 212 -30.39 23.05 11.31
C ARG A 212 -31.75 23.32 10.68
N THR A 213 -32.47 22.28 10.24
CA THR A 213 -33.79 22.39 9.59
C THR A 213 -34.95 22.32 10.57
N GLY A 214 -34.69 22.02 11.85
CA GLY A 214 -35.73 21.81 12.87
C GLY A 214 -36.52 20.52 12.69
N GLU A 215 -36.02 19.59 11.86
CA GLU A 215 -36.64 18.29 11.62
C GLU A 215 -36.39 17.35 12.81
N LYS A 216 -37.36 16.47 13.11
CA LYS A 216 -37.15 15.42 14.12
C LYS A 216 -36.11 14.42 13.60
N PHE A 217 -35.17 14.06 14.45
CA PHE A 217 -34.15 13.05 14.14
C PHE A 217 -34.53 11.70 14.78
N ASP A 218 -34.74 10.68 13.96
CA ASP A 218 -35.00 9.32 14.42
C ASP A 218 -33.69 8.55 14.62
N GLU A 219 -33.32 8.36 15.89
CA GLU A 219 -32.11 7.64 16.29
C GLU A 219 -32.14 6.16 15.87
N LYS A 220 -33.32 5.52 15.82
CA LYS A 220 -33.43 4.11 15.43
C LYS A 220 -33.23 3.95 13.93
N GLU A 221 -33.87 4.82 13.15
CA GLU A 221 -33.72 4.85 11.70
C GLU A 221 -32.27 5.16 11.29
N ASP A 222 -31.62 6.09 12.00
CA ASP A 222 -30.21 6.41 11.76
C ASP A 222 -29.29 5.23 12.08
N ALA A 223 -29.47 4.56 13.22
CA ALA A 223 -28.69 3.38 13.57
C ALA A 223 -28.83 2.25 12.54
N GLN A 224 -30.02 2.03 11.98
CA GLN A 224 -30.24 1.05 10.91
C GLN A 224 -29.51 1.44 9.62
N MET A 225 -29.54 2.71 9.23
CA MET A 225 -28.80 3.20 8.06
C MET A 225 -27.30 3.13 8.24
N VAL A 226 -26.78 3.46 9.43
CA VAL A 226 -25.36 3.35 9.76
C VAL A 226 -24.90 1.90 9.63
N ALA A 227 -25.63 0.96 10.22
CA ALA A 227 -25.30 -0.46 10.13
C ALA A 227 -25.36 -0.98 8.68
N PHE A 228 -26.36 -0.55 7.90
CA PHE A 228 -26.45 -0.89 6.48
C PHE A 228 -25.27 -0.33 5.67
N ALA A 229 -24.95 0.95 5.86
CA ALA A 229 -23.86 1.61 5.17
C ALA A 229 -22.50 0.98 5.53
N GLU A 230 -22.24 0.71 6.81
CA GLU A 230 -21.01 0.05 7.25
C GLU A 230 -20.86 -1.32 6.56
N LYS A 231 -21.91 -2.15 6.59
CA LYS A 231 -21.89 -3.47 5.93
C LYS A 231 -21.65 -3.36 4.43
N ALA A 232 -22.34 -2.44 3.75
CA ALA A 232 -22.18 -2.25 2.30
C ALA A 232 -20.76 -1.79 1.93
N GLN A 233 -20.17 -0.90 2.73
CA GLN A 233 -18.79 -0.43 2.51
C GLN A 233 -17.76 -1.51 2.82
N GLU A 234 -17.97 -2.31 3.86
CA GLU A 234 -17.13 -3.45 4.20
C GLU A 234 -17.09 -4.46 3.04
N GLU A 235 -18.27 -4.90 2.55
CA GLU A 235 -18.39 -5.82 1.41
C GLU A 235 -17.79 -5.24 0.12
N GLY A 236 -17.92 -3.92 -0.08
CA GLY A 236 -17.36 -3.21 -1.23
C GLY A 236 -15.84 -3.09 -1.19
N SER A 237 -15.23 -3.17 -0.01
CA SER A 237 -13.80 -2.96 0.18
C SER A 237 -12.94 -4.20 -0.04
N LEU A 238 -13.54 -5.40 -0.08
CA LEU A 238 -12.81 -6.67 -0.12
C LEU A 238 -11.91 -6.79 -1.35
N ALA A 239 -10.76 -7.45 -1.20
CA ALA A 239 -9.79 -7.69 -2.29
C ALA A 239 -10.45 -8.27 -3.55
N LEU A 240 -11.38 -9.22 -3.41
CA LEU A 240 -12.10 -9.80 -4.54
C LEU A 240 -12.93 -8.75 -5.32
N ARG A 241 -13.52 -7.76 -4.64
CA ARG A 241 -14.22 -6.66 -5.32
C ARG A 241 -13.25 -5.79 -6.09
N ALA A 242 -12.11 -5.45 -5.48
CA ALA A 242 -11.06 -4.66 -6.10
C ALA A 242 -10.52 -5.34 -7.37
N THR A 243 -10.08 -6.59 -7.26
CA THR A 243 -9.57 -7.36 -8.40
C THR A 243 -10.63 -7.54 -9.50
N SER A 244 -11.91 -7.73 -9.13
CA SER A 244 -13.00 -7.79 -10.13
C SER A 244 -13.18 -6.50 -10.93
N ALA A 245 -12.74 -5.36 -10.37
CA ALA A 245 -12.76 -4.06 -11.01
C ALA A 245 -11.44 -3.71 -11.71
N ILE A 246 -10.46 -4.64 -11.76
CA ILE A 246 -9.13 -4.44 -12.37
C ILE A 246 -8.41 -3.23 -11.75
N SER A 247 -8.59 -3.02 -10.45
CA SER A 247 -7.82 -2.01 -9.70
C SER A 247 -6.38 -2.42 -9.42
N ASP A 248 -6.04 -3.66 -9.76
CA ASP A 248 -4.79 -4.36 -9.46
C ASP A 248 -4.52 -5.43 -10.51
N ASP A 249 -3.36 -6.05 -10.42
CA ASP A 249 -2.86 -7.06 -11.35
C ASP A 249 -3.04 -8.50 -10.80
N GLY A 250 -3.70 -8.64 -9.65
CA GLY A 250 -4.11 -9.92 -9.10
C GLY A 250 -3.98 -10.02 -7.57
N ILE A 251 -4.68 -11.02 -7.04
CA ILE A 251 -4.51 -11.50 -5.67
C ILE A 251 -3.42 -12.57 -5.68
N ILE A 252 -2.43 -12.43 -4.81
CA ILE A 252 -1.34 -13.39 -4.65
C ILE A 252 -1.40 -14.09 -3.29
N ASP A 253 -0.85 -15.30 -3.22
CA ASP A 253 -0.61 -15.95 -1.94
C ASP A 253 0.46 -15.14 -1.17
N PRO A 254 0.25 -14.76 0.11
CA PRO A 254 1.25 -14.05 0.89
C PRO A 254 2.63 -14.72 0.85
N ARG A 255 2.67 -16.06 0.81
CA ARG A 255 3.91 -16.84 0.84
C ARG A 255 4.73 -16.77 -0.43
N THR A 256 4.11 -16.42 -1.55
CA THR A 256 4.83 -16.30 -2.81
C THR A 256 5.33 -14.89 -3.05
N LEU A 257 5.05 -13.93 -2.16
CA LEU A 257 5.39 -12.52 -2.36
C LEU A 257 6.86 -12.30 -2.73
N GLY A 258 7.81 -12.98 -2.09
CA GLY A 258 9.23 -12.82 -2.43
C GLY A 258 9.59 -13.22 -3.86
N GLN A 259 8.76 -14.07 -4.50
CA GLN A 259 8.96 -14.60 -5.86
C GLN A 259 8.30 -13.74 -6.96
N TYR A 260 7.37 -12.84 -6.60
CA TYR A 260 6.61 -11.97 -7.50
C TYR A 260 7.26 -10.58 -7.63
#